data_AF-A0A380NYB4-F1
#
_entry.id   AF-A0A380NYB4-F1
#
_cell.length_a   1.000
_cell.length_b   1.000
_cell.length_c   1.000
_cell.angle_alpha   90.00
_cell.angle_beta   90.00
_cell.angle_gamma   90.00
#
_symmetry.space_group_name_H-M   'P 1'
#
loop_
_entity.id
_entity.type
_entity.pdbx_description
1 polymer ?
#
loop_
_entity_poly.entity_id
_entity_poly.type
_entity_poly.pdbx_seq_one_letter_code
_entity_poly.pdbx_strand_id
1 'polypeptide(L)'
;MGWEPVDIDVTLERLLPELQAQADTIILLSHLGLPTDRDLADRYPALDLIMGAHTHHVLPDGEWHGDTLVAAAGRYGSHVGTVQMTLEMVNDLSPC
;
A
#
# COMPACT_ATOMS: atom_id res chain seq x y z
N MET A 1 -17.86 22.11 6.29
CA MET A 1 -17.12 20.99 6.91
C MET A 1 -15.64 21.35 6.76
N GLY A 2 -14.97 21.77 7.82
CA GLY A 2 -13.64 22.40 7.74
C GLY A 2 -12.47 21.43 7.59
N TRP A 3 -12.58 20.45 6.69
CA TRP A 3 -11.50 19.54 6.35
C TRP A 3 -11.12 19.75 4.89
N GLU A 4 -9.81 19.72 4.62
CA GLU A 4 -9.25 19.90 3.29
C GLU A 4 -8.40 18.68 2.96
N PRO A 5 -8.75 17.91 1.91
CA PRO A 5 -7.90 16.81 1.46
C PRO A 5 -6.62 17.39 0.87
N VAL A 6 -5.48 16.86 1.34
CA VAL A 6 -4.17 17.19 0.81
C VAL A 6 -3.84 16.22 -0.31
N ASP A 7 -3.08 16.69 -1.30
CA ASP A 7 -2.60 15.86 -2.39
C ASP A 7 -1.81 14.62 -1.87
N ILE A 8 -1.98 13.49 -2.55
CA ILE A 8 -1.40 12.21 -2.11
C ILE A 8 0.12 12.22 -2.22
N ASP A 9 0.69 12.82 -3.26
CA ASP A 9 2.14 12.82 -3.49
C ASP A 9 2.82 13.65 -2.40
N VAL A 10 2.28 14.83 -2.12
CA VAL A 10 2.74 15.71 -1.01
C VAL A 10 2.66 14.99 0.33
N THR A 11 1.62 14.18 0.52
CA THR A 11 1.41 13.45 1.77
C THR A 11 2.41 12.29 1.91
N LEU A 12 2.60 11.49 0.86
CA LEU A 12 3.51 10.34 0.87
C LEU A 12 4.98 10.78 0.94
N GLU A 13 5.38 11.79 0.19
CA GLU A 13 6.76 12.32 0.23
C GLU A 13 7.15 12.82 1.63
N ARG A 14 6.18 13.34 2.38
CA ARG A 14 6.39 13.76 3.77
C ARG A 14 6.40 12.60 4.75
N LEU A 15 5.50 11.63 4.60
CA LEU A 15 5.28 10.57 5.59
C LEU A 15 6.21 9.37 5.42
N LEU A 16 6.51 8.97 4.19
CA LEU A 16 7.29 7.75 3.93
C LEU A 16 8.66 7.76 4.60
N PRO A 17 9.46 8.84 4.58
CA PRO A 17 10.75 8.86 5.27
C PRO A 17 10.62 8.64 6.79
N GLU A 18 9.58 9.22 7.41
CA GLU A 18 9.32 9.06 8.84
C GLU A 18 8.86 7.63 9.16
N LEU A 19 8.02 7.04 8.31
CA LEU A 19 7.49 5.69 8.48
C LEU A 19 8.56 4.63 8.27
N GLN A 20 9.42 4.78 7.25
CA GLN A 20 10.52 3.85 6.98
C GLN A 20 11.55 3.82 8.11
N ALA A 21 11.69 4.90 8.89
CA ALA A 21 12.55 4.93 10.06
C ALA A 21 11.94 4.21 11.29
N GLN A 22 10.65 3.89 11.26
CA GLN A 22 9.88 3.39 12.41
C GLN A 22 9.21 2.03 12.14
N ALA A 23 9.12 1.60 10.89
CA ALA A 23 8.43 0.40 10.47
C ALA A 23 9.19 -0.32 9.36
N ASP A 24 9.23 -1.65 9.45
CA ASP A 24 9.82 -2.53 8.44
C ASP A 24 8.88 -2.80 7.25
N THR A 25 7.60 -2.42 7.37
CA THR A 25 6.57 -2.64 6.36
C THR A 25 5.54 -1.51 6.38
N ILE A 26 5.16 -1.02 5.21
CA ILE A 26 4.20 0.07 5.03
C ILE A 26 3.05 -0.40 4.14
N ILE A 27 1.83 -0.30 4.68
CA ILE A 27 0.60 -0.68 4.00
C ILE A 27 -0.25 0.57 3.75
N LEU A 28 -0.58 0.84 2.49
CA LEU A 28 -1.49 1.91 2.09
C LEU A 28 -2.93 1.40 1.97
N LEU A 29 -3.82 1.92 2.81
CA LEU A 29 -5.27 1.76 2.63
C LEU A 29 -5.76 2.87 1.71
N SER A 30 -6.09 2.52 0.46
CA SER A 30 -6.43 3.50 -0.57
C SER A 30 -7.93 3.48 -0.94
N HIS A 31 -8.46 4.66 -1.21
CA HIS A 31 -9.75 4.85 -1.89
C HIS A 31 -9.60 5.76 -3.12
N LEU A 32 -8.43 5.76 -3.75
CA LEU A 32 -8.13 6.61 -4.92
C LEU A 32 -8.48 5.94 -6.25
N GLY A 33 -8.58 4.61 -6.27
CA GLY A 33 -8.96 3.83 -7.43
C GLY A 33 -7.78 3.16 -8.10
N LEU A 34 -8.05 2.02 -8.75
CA LEU A 34 -7.02 1.10 -9.21
C LEU A 34 -5.96 1.74 -10.14
N PRO A 35 -6.29 2.62 -11.10
CA PRO A 35 -5.25 3.26 -11.92
C PRO A 35 -4.26 4.07 -11.10
N THR A 36 -4.74 4.82 -10.10
CA THR A 36 -3.90 5.60 -9.20
C THR A 36 -3.12 4.69 -8.26
N ASP A 37 -3.75 3.63 -7.75
CA ASP A 37 -3.09 2.66 -6.87
C ASP A 37 -1.89 1.99 -7.57
N ARG A 38 -2.04 1.64 -8.85
CA ARG A 38 -0.95 1.11 -9.70
C ARG A 38 0.17 2.12 -9.91
N ASP A 39 -0.19 3.36 -10.26
CA ASP A 39 0.79 4.44 -10.44
C ASP A 39 1.58 4.72 -9.16
N LEU A 40 0.91 4.72 -8.00
CA LEU A 40 1.56 4.88 -6.70
C LEU A 40 2.49 3.71 -6.37
N ALA A 41 2.09 2.47 -6.69
CA ALA A 41 2.93 1.31 -6.49
C ALA A 41 4.22 1.39 -7.35
N ASP A 42 4.10 1.82 -8.60
CA ASP A 42 5.25 1.99 -9.49
C ASP A 42 6.20 3.12 -9.04
N ARG A 43 5.65 4.20 -8.46
CA ARG A 43 6.43 5.39 -8.06
C ARG A 43 7.01 5.32 -6.66
N TYR A 44 6.35 4.63 -5.72
CA TYR A 44 6.73 4.59 -4.31
C TYR A 44 7.03 3.15 -3.86
N PRO A 45 8.23 2.61 -4.18
CA PRO A 45 8.62 1.25 -3.81
C PRO A 45 8.77 1.04 -2.30
N ALA A 46 8.64 2.09 -1.49
CA ALA A 46 8.55 2.01 -0.04
C ALA A 46 7.21 1.44 0.47
N LEU A 47 6.21 1.31 -0.40
CA LEU A 47 4.93 0.68 -0.07
C LEU A 47 5.03 -0.82 -0.36
N ASP A 48 4.77 -1.67 0.63
CA ASP A 48 4.80 -3.13 0.43
C ASP A 48 3.44 -3.65 -0.05
N LEU A 49 2.35 -3.02 0.39
CA LEU A 49 0.99 -3.42 0.06
C LEU A 49 0.09 -2.20 -0.10
N ILE A 50 -0.68 -2.16 -1.18
CA ILE A 50 -1.79 -1.23 -1.38
C ILE A 50 -3.11 -2.02 -1.36
N MET A 51 -3.97 -1.72 -0.38
CA MET A 51 -5.35 -2.21 -0.35
C MET A 51 -6.26 -1.16 -0.98
N GLY A 52 -6.56 -1.33 -2.26
CA GLY A 52 -7.33 -0.40 -3.07
C GLY A 52 -8.84 -0.55 -2.94
N ALA A 53 -9.55 0.53 -3.25
CA ALA A 53 -11.01 0.61 -3.28
C ALA A 53 -11.49 1.53 -4.43
N HIS A 54 -12.64 2.18 -4.27
CA HIS A 54 -13.26 3.12 -5.23
C HIS A 54 -13.79 2.52 -6.54
N THR A 55 -12.95 1.81 -7.29
CA THR A 55 -13.24 1.37 -8.67
C THR A 55 -13.93 0.01 -8.77
N HIS A 56 -14.15 -0.66 -7.63
CA HIS A 56 -14.84 -1.95 -7.53
C HIS A 56 -14.19 -3.13 -8.27
N HIS A 57 -12.89 -3.03 -8.59
CA HIS A 57 -12.15 -4.14 -9.19
C HIS A 57 -12.00 -5.29 -8.20
N VAL A 58 -12.01 -6.51 -8.73
CA VAL A 58 -11.61 -7.71 -8.01
C VAL A 58 -10.27 -8.13 -8.61
N LEU A 59 -9.25 -8.26 -7.77
CA LEU A 59 -7.95 -8.79 -8.14
C LEU A 59 -7.77 -10.14 -7.43
N PRO A 60 -8.13 -11.27 -8.08
CA PRO A 60 -8.14 -12.58 -7.41
C PRO A 60 -6.79 -12.96 -6.80
N ASP A 61 -5.70 -12.64 -7.48
CA ASP A 61 -4.33 -12.94 -7.08
C ASP A 61 -3.54 -11.67 -6.67
N GLY A 62 -4.21 -10.51 -6.63
CA GLY A 62 -3.54 -9.21 -6.58
C GLY A 62 -2.77 -8.89 -7.87
N GLU A 63 -2.08 -7.75 -7.87
CA GLU A 63 -1.20 -7.32 -8.95
C GLU A 63 0.12 -6.82 -8.37
N TRP A 64 1.23 -7.39 -8.84
CA TRP A 64 2.57 -6.96 -8.41
C TRP A 64 3.09 -5.84 -9.28
N HIS A 65 3.56 -4.78 -8.63
CA HIS A 65 4.20 -3.61 -9.21
C HIS A 65 5.56 -3.44 -8.54
N GLY A 66 6.61 -3.98 -9.17
CA GLY A 66 7.89 -4.16 -8.50
C GLY A 66 7.75 -5.07 -7.28
N ASP A 67 8.10 -4.55 -6.10
CA ASP A 67 7.99 -5.24 -4.82
C ASP A 67 6.69 -4.90 -4.05
N THR A 68 5.81 -4.09 -4.64
CA THR A 68 4.52 -3.71 -4.05
C THR A 68 3.39 -4.60 -4.54
N LEU A 69 2.60 -5.17 -3.63
CA LEU A 69 1.35 -5.87 -3.97
C LEU A 69 0.17 -4.89 -3.99
N VAL A 70 -0.60 -4.85 -5.08
CA VAL A 70 -1.87 -4.13 -5.17
C VAL A 70 -3.03 -5.13 -5.07
N ALA A 71 -3.92 -4.93 -4.10
CA ALA A 71 -5.05 -5.81 -3.84
C ALA A 71 -6.39 -5.05 -3.85
N ALA A 72 -7.44 -5.67 -4.39
CA ALA A 72 -8.80 -5.11 -4.38
C ALA A 72 -9.87 -6.22 -4.31
N ALA A 73 -10.91 -6.01 -3.48
CA ALA A 73 -11.92 -7.02 -3.15
C ALA A 73 -13.35 -6.66 -3.63
N GLY A 74 -13.46 -6.01 -4.79
CA GLY A 74 -14.76 -5.73 -5.41
C GLY A 74 -15.60 -4.72 -4.64
N ARG A 75 -16.89 -5.01 -4.48
CA ARG A 75 -17.88 -4.10 -3.87
C ARG A 75 -19.01 -4.83 -3.14
N TYR A 76 -19.74 -4.09 -2.32
CA TYR A 76 -20.97 -4.55 -1.64
C TYR A 76 -20.79 -5.81 -0.77
N GLY A 77 -19.56 -6.07 -0.31
CA GLY A 77 -19.25 -7.28 0.45
C GLY A 77 -19.42 -8.57 -0.35
N SER A 78 -19.44 -8.50 -1.69
CA SER A 78 -19.51 -9.69 -2.55
C SER A 78 -18.28 -10.59 -2.43
N HIS A 79 -17.15 -10.03 -1.98
CA HIS A 79 -15.89 -10.73 -1.77
C HIS A 79 -15.27 -10.26 -0.44
N VAL A 80 -14.49 -11.14 0.19
CA VAL A 80 -13.61 -10.82 1.31
C VAL A 80 -12.18 -11.03 0.81
N GLY A 81 -11.43 -9.93 0.66
CA GLY A 81 -10.01 -10.01 0.30
C GLY A 81 -9.18 -10.50 1.48
N THR A 82 -8.20 -11.36 1.22
CA THR A 82 -7.25 -11.83 2.24
C THR A 82 -5.85 -11.73 1.66
N VAL A 83 -4.98 -10.99 2.35
CA VAL A 83 -3.54 -10.91 2.04
C VAL A 83 -2.81 -11.50 3.24
N GLN A 84 -1.95 -12.47 2.98
CA GLN A 84 -1.10 -13.09 3.98
C GLN A 84 0.35 -12.68 3.71
N MET A 85 0.97 -12.02 4.69
CA MET A 85 2.36 -11.60 4.62
C MET A 85 3.17 -12.34 5.68
N THR A 86 4.39 -12.72 5.33
CA THR A 86 5.36 -13.32 6.26
C THR A 86 6.53 -12.36 6.37
N LEU A 87 6.81 -11.91 7.59
CA LEU A 87 7.93 -11.02 7.87
C LEU A 87 9.07 -11.85 8.46
N GLU A 88 10.23 -11.80 7.82
CA GLU A 88 11.44 -12.43 8.33
C GLU A 88 12.25 -11.39 9.10
N MET A 89 12.54 -11.69 10.37
CA MET A 89 13.43 -10.85 11.16
C MET A 89 14.85 -11.02 10.62
N VAL A 90 15.39 -9.98 9.99
CA VAL A 90 16.81 -9.94 9.67
C VAL A 90 17.56 -9.63 10.97
N ASN A 91 18.09 -10.66 11.62
CA ASN A 91 19.02 -10.48 12.73
C ASN A 91 20.28 -9.82 12.17
N ASP A 92 20.41 -8.52 12.34
CA ASP A 92 21.65 -7.81 12.04
C ASP A 92 22.74 -8.31 13.01
N LEU A 93 23.53 -9.29 12.58
CA LEU A 93 24.76 -9.73 13.24
C LEU A 93 25.93 -8.85 12.80
N SER A 94 25.74 -7.53 12.74
CA SER A 94 26.86 -6.59 12.66
C SER A 94 27.66 -6.69 13.98
N PRO A 95 28.96 -7.01 13.94
CA PRO A 95 29.78 -6.90 15.13
C PRO A 95 29.88 -5.41 15.50
N CYS A 96 29.70 -5.13 16.79
CA CYS A 96 29.81 -3.81 17.41
C CYS A 96 31.02 -2.99 16.94
#